data_AF-A0A936AGE0-F1
#
_entry.id   AF-A0A936AGE0-F1
#
_cell.length_a   1.000
_cell.length_b   1.000
_cell.length_c   1.000
_cell.angle_alpha   90.00
_cell.angle_beta   90.00
_cell.angle_gamma   90.00
#
_symmetry.space_group_name_H-M   'P 1'
#
loop_
_entity.id
_entity.type
_entity.pdbx_description
1 polymer ?
#
loop_
_entity_poly.entity_id
_entity_poly.type
_entity_poly.pdbx_seq_one_letter_code
_entity_poly.pdbx_strand_id
1 'polypeptide(L)'
;MSSPTANQRDFYRVDCPVIISYCLVGDHAPAAKPAENFFPDNEHFNLLREMRRLDQDNSHLLHTLGEQDRGLGAYLGHINRKLDLLARHIASLTPELGRGSEQTISLSEGGLSFSCATPPALGSVLAIRMTLLPAYVGIAVYASVVKLVPERSGSTHVSVNFERLQDADRQIIARHVMQVQMAEQRKKGGRE
;
A
#
# COMPACT_ATOMS: atom_id res chain seq x y z
N MET A 1 12.57 30.95 0.24
CA MET A 1 13.67 30.08 -0.23
C MET A 1 13.53 28.76 0.49
N SER A 2 12.83 27.81 -0.13
CA SER A 2 12.57 26.49 0.45
C SER A 2 13.63 25.53 -0.07
N SER A 3 14.37 24.92 0.85
CA SER A 3 15.43 23.95 0.56
C SER A 3 14.92 22.80 -0.32
N PRO A 4 15.74 22.26 -1.24
CA PRO A 4 15.36 21.10 -2.02
C PRO A 4 15.36 19.88 -1.08
N THR A 5 14.18 19.41 -0.69
CA THR A 5 14.03 18.18 0.10
C THR A 5 14.47 16.99 -0.74
N ALA A 6 15.44 16.23 -0.23
CA ALA A 6 15.89 14.89 -0.62
C ALA A 6 15.54 14.41 -2.04
N ASN A 7 16.58 14.19 -2.83
CA ASN A 7 16.54 13.65 -4.18
C ASN A 7 15.60 12.43 -4.28
N GLN A 8 14.43 12.60 -4.88
CA GLN A 8 13.40 11.55 -5.10
C GLN A 8 13.88 10.37 -5.97
N ARG A 9 15.15 10.37 -6.40
CA ARG A 9 15.84 9.28 -7.09
C ARG A 9 16.49 8.26 -6.16
N ASP A 10 16.39 8.44 -4.83
CA ASP A 10 17.13 7.63 -3.85
C ASP A 10 16.33 6.43 -3.31
N PHE A 11 15.05 6.28 -3.67
CA PHE A 11 14.24 5.13 -3.21
C PHE A 11 14.33 3.95 -4.18
N TYR A 12 14.63 2.78 -3.63
CA TYR A 12 14.57 1.52 -4.36
C TYR A 12 13.13 1.22 -4.82
N ARG A 13 13.00 0.68 -6.03
CA ARG A 13 11.71 0.33 -6.66
C ARG A 13 11.62 -1.17 -6.88
N VAL A 14 10.43 -1.71 -6.68
CA VAL A 14 10.08 -3.10 -7.01
C VAL A 14 8.88 -3.13 -7.91
N ASP A 15 8.81 -4.15 -8.76
CA ASP A 15 7.59 -4.47 -9.49
C ASP A 15 6.78 -5.49 -8.68
N CYS A 16 5.55 -5.15 -8.32
CA CYS A 16 4.72 -6.02 -7.50
C CYS A 16 3.24 -6.03 -7.92
N PRO A 17 2.54 -7.17 -7.74
CA PRO A 17 1.11 -7.25 -8.01
C PRO A 17 0.33 -6.50 -6.93
N VAL A 18 -0.62 -5.68 -7.37
CA VAL A 18 -1.56 -4.97 -6.52
C VAL A 18 -2.94 -4.98 -7.15
N ILE A 19 -3.97 -4.80 -6.33
CA ILE A 19 -5.28 -4.32 -6.80
C ILE A 19 -5.31 -2.82 -6.58
N ILE A 20 -5.44 -2.02 -7.64
CA ILE A 20 -5.39 -0.56 -7.56
C ILE A 20 -6.66 0.08 -8.13
N SER A 21 -7.14 1.10 -7.43
CA SER A 21 -8.25 1.97 -7.82
C SER A 21 -7.88 3.42 -7.51
N TYR A 22 -8.39 4.36 -8.29
CA TYR A 22 -8.13 5.78 -8.06
C TYR A 22 -9.35 6.64 -8.40
N CYS A 23 -9.42 7.81 -7.77
CA CYS A 23 -10.40 8.86 -8.07
C CYS A 23 -9.66 10.18 -8.30
N LEU A 24 -10.07 10.93 -9.32
CA LEU A 24 -9.58 12.29 -9.54
C LEU A 24 -10.11 13.19 -8.42
N VAL A 25 -9.21 13.88 -7.72
CA VAL A 25 -9.54 14.80 -6.62
C VAL A 25 -9.58 16.25 -7.10
N GLY A 26 -8.71 16.61 -8.04
CA GLY A 26 -8.56 17.97 -8.57
C GLY A 26 -7.09 18.39 -8.52
N ASP A 27 -6.82 19.65 -8.19
CA ASP A 27 -5.46 20.20 -8.21
C ASP A 27 -4.73 20.06 -6.87
N HIS A 28 -5.46 19.87 -5.77
CA HIS A 28 -4.91 19.87 -4.40
C HIS A 28 -5.58 18.81 -3.51
N ALA A 29 -4.79 18.15 -2.65
CA ALA A 29 -5.29 17.19 -1.69
C ALA A 29 -6.02 17.88 -0.51
N PRO A 30 -7.31 17.58 -0.25
CA PRO A 30 -8.06 18.21 0.84
C PRO A 30 -7.41 17.96 2.20
N ALA A 31 -7.25 18.99 3.04
CA ALA A 31 -6.59 18.86 4.35
C ALA A 31 -7.37 18.00 5.35
N ALA A 32 -8.70 18.11 5.37
CA ALA A 32 -9.56 17.50 6.39
C ALA A 32 -10.21 16.17 5.97
N LYS A 33 -9.92 15.66 4.77
CA LYS A 33 -10.54 14.44 4.24
C LYS A 33 -9.46 13.38 3.99
N PRO A 34 -9.52 12.21 4.65
CA PRO A 34 -8.67 11.06 4.32
C PRO A 34 -8.93 10.55 2.88
N ALA A 35 -7.93 9.93 2.25
CA ALA A 35 -8.02 9.48 0.86
C ALA A 35 -9.05 8.36 0.68
N GLU A 36 -9.20 7.48 1.67
CA GLU A 36 -10.18 6.39 1.73
C GLU A 36 -11.64 6.88 1.64
N ASN A 37 -11.92 8.14 1.98
CA ASN A 37 -13.25 8.73 1.90
C ASN A 37 -13.66 9.14 0.47
N PHE A 38 -12.81 8.90 -0.53
CA PHE A 38 -13.17 9.03 -1.95
C PHE A 38 -13.73 7.73 -2.54
N PHE A 39 -13.69 6.63 -1.80
CA PHE A 39 -14.18 5.33 -2.24
C PHE A 39 -15.47 4.98 -1.49
N PRO A 40 -16.58 4.73 -2.19
CA PRO A 40 -17.88 4.46 -1.56
C PRO A 40 -17.86 3.13 -0.78
N ASP A 41 -17.09 2.15 -1.24
CA ASP A 41 -17.05 0.80 -0.66
C ASP A 41 -15.83 0.64 0.27
N ASN A 42 -15.79 1.41 1.35
CA ASN A 42 -14.63 1.49 2.25
C ASN A 42 -14.79 0.77 3.60
N GLU A 43 -15.96 0.21 3.92
CA GLU A 43 -16.21 -0.39 5.24
C GLU A 43 -15.21 -1.54 5.55
N HIS A 44 -15.13 -2.54 4.68
CA HIS A 44 -14.19 -3.65 4.83
C HIS A 44 -12.72 -3.19 4.80
N PHE A 45 -12.43 -2.20 3.94
CA PHE A 45 -11.09 -1.63 3.85
C PHE A 45 -10.66 -0.95 5.17
N ASN A 46 -11.57 -0.17 5.76
CA ASN A 46 -11.37 0.52 7.02
C ASN A 46 -11.25 -0.47 8.19
N LEU A 47 -12.10 -1.49 8.24
CA LEU A 47 -11.99 -2.56 9.24
C LEU A 47 -10.63 -3.24 9.20
N LEU A 48 -10.16 -3.65 8.02
CA LEU A 48 -8.85 -4.30 7.86
C LEU A 48 -7.67 -3.37 8.19
N ARG A 49 -7.84 -2.06 8.00
CA ARG A 49 -6.87 -1.06 8.48
C ARG A 49 -6.89 -0.93 10.00
N GLU A 50 -8.07 -0.88 10.59
CA GLU A 50 -8.23 -0.76 12.04
C GLU A 50 -7.70 -1.99 12.78
N MET A 51 -7.99 -3.20 12.29
CA MET A 51 -7.42 -4.44 12.84
C MET A 51 -5.89 -4.39 12.87
N ARG A 52 -5.27 -3.99 11.75
CA ARG A 52 -3.80 -3.86 11.68
C ARG A 52 -3.25 -2.78 12.59
N ARG A 53 -3.98 -1.68 12.79
CA ARG A 53 -3.61 -0.63 13.75
C ARG A 53 -3.59 -1.19 15.17
N LEU A 54 -4.62 -1.94 15.54
CA LEU A 54 -4.68 -2.62 16.84
C LEU A 54 -3.53 -3.62 17.00
N ASP A 55 -3.17 -4.38 15.95
CA ASP A 55 -2.04 -5.30 16.00
C ASP A 55 -0.70 -4.56 16.23
N GLN A 56 -0.52 -3.40 15.60
CA GLN A 56 0.65 -2.55 15.82
C GLN A 56 0.70 -2.01 17.26
N ASP A 57 -0.42 -1.46 17.75
CA ASP A 57 -0.54 -0.92 19.11
C ASP A 57 -0.30 -2.02 20.15
N ASN A 58 -0.78 -3.25 19.90
CA ASN A 58 -0.63 -4.40 20.80
C ASN A 58 0.73 -5.09 20.73
N SER A 59 1.58 -4.78 19.75
CA SER A 59 2.83 -5.50 19.53
C SER A 59 3.77 -5.45 20.73
N HIS A 60 3.90 -4.28 21.37
CA HIS A 60 4.70 -4.10 22.57
C HIS A 60 4.12 -4.83 23.78
N LEU A 61 2.79 -4.82 23.95
CA LEU A 61 2.11 -5.54 25.03
C LEU A 61 2.33 -7.05 24.91
N LEU A 62 2.18 -7.59 23.70
CA LEU A 62 2.41 -9.01 23.45
C LEU A 62 3.87 -9.41 23.74
N HIS A 63 4.83 -8.55 23.36
CA HIS A 63 6.24 -8.76 23.68
C HIS A 63 6.47 -8.78 25.20
N THR A 64 5.98 -7.78 25.94
CA THR A 64 6.11 -7.72 27.40
C THR A 64 5.48 -8.93 28.09
N LEU A 65 4.30 -9.38 27.63
CA LEU A 65 3.65 -10.58 28.16
C LEU A 65 4.46 -11.85 27.86
N GLY A 66 5.06 -11.96 26.68
CA GLY A 66 5.91 -13.10 26.32
C GLY A 66 7.21 -13.20 27.11
N GLU A 67 7.78 -12.06 27.52
CA GLU A 67 8.95 -12.01 28.42
C GLU A 67 8.59 -12.49 29.85
N GLN A 68 7.37 -12.20 30.30
CA GLN A 68 6.87 -12.63 31.62
C GLN A 68 6.45 -14.10 31.63
N ASP A 69 5.69 -14.52 30.61
CA ASP A 69 5.22 -15.89 30.44
C ASP A 69 5.22 -16.25 28.95
N ARG A 70 6.16 -17.13 28.57
CA ARG A 70 6.32 -17.59 27.18
C ARG A 70 5.08 -18.32 26.66
N GLY A 71 4.37 -19.06 27.52
CA GLY A 71 3.18 -19.81 27.14
C GLY A 71 2.01 -18.88 26.84
N LEU A 72 1.80 -17.88 27.68
CA LEU A 72 0.78 -16.84 27.46
C LEU A 72 1.08 -16.03 26.20
N GLY A 73 2.33 -15.56 26.03
CA GLY A 73 2.75 -14.83 24.83
C GLY A 73 2.55 -15.64 23.56
N ALA A 74 2.93 -16.92 23.55
CA ALA A 74 2.73 -17.80 22.40
C ALA A 74 1.24 -18.00 22.09
N TYR A 75 0.40 -18.22 23.11
CA TYR A 75 -1.04 -18.41 22.93
C TYR A 75 -1.69 -17.17 22.30
N LEU A 76 -1.45 -15.98 22.86
CA LEU A 76 -1.99 -14.73 22.33
C LEU A 76 -1.45 -14.44 20.92
N GLY A 77 -0.17 -14.73 20.66
CA GLY A 77 0.39 -14.65 19.32
C GLY A 77 -0.33 -15.56 18.31
N HIS A 78 -0.69 -16.78 18.70
CA HIS A 78 -1.50 -17.67 17.87
C HIS A 78 -2.93 -17.14 17.64
N ILE A 79 -3.55 -16.49 18.63
CA ILE A 79 -4.85 -15.84 18.46
C ILE A 79 -4.77 -14.72 17.43
N ASN A 80 -3.78 -13.81 17.56
CA ASN A 80 -3.56 -12.75 16.56
C ASN A 80 -3.35 -13.35 15.16
N ARG A 81 -2.57 -14.44 15.06
CA ARG A 81 -2.34 -15.12 13.79
C ARG A 81 -3.62 -15.72 13.19
N LYS A 82 -4.54 -16.25 14.00
CA LYS A 82 -5.84 -16.74 13.52
C LYS A 82 -6.70 -15.58 12.99
N LEU A 83 -6.73 -14.45 13.69
CA LEU A 83 -7.45 -13.25 13.26
C LEU A 83 -6.91 -12.71 11.94
N ASP A 84 -5.58 -12.64 11.79
CA ASP A 84 -4.90 -12.30 10.53
C ASP A 84 -5.34 -13.16 9.36
N LEU A 85 -5.40 -14.48 9.55
CA LEU A 85 -5.77 -15.42 8.50
C LEU A 85 -7.23 -15.24 8.09
N LEU A 86 -8.13 -15.04 9.06
CA LEU A 86 -9.54 -14.74 8.79
C LEU A 86 -9.69 -13.41 8.06
N ALA A 87 -9.01 -12.36 8.51
CA ALA A 87 -9.02 -11.05 7.88
C ALA A 87 -8.59 -11.12 6.41
N ARG A 88 -7.50 -11.83 6.11
CA ARG A 88 -7.04 -12.04 4.72
C ARG A 88 -8.04 -12.83 3.89
N HIS A 89 -8.66 -13.87 4.47
CA HIS A 89 -9.65 -14.66 3.77
C HIS A 89 -10.89 -13.83 3.43
N ILE A 90 -11.42 -13.08 4.40
CA ILE A 90 -12.54 -12.14 4.18
C ILE A 90 -12.15 -11.12 3.11
N ALA A 91 -10.94 -10.55 3.17
CA ALA A 91 -10.47 -9.60 2.17
C ALA A 91 -10.46 -10.19 0.76
N SER A 92 -10.00 -11.44 0.61
CA SER A 92 -9.99 -12.14 -0.69
C SER A 92 -11.38 -12.48 -1.23
N LEU A 93 -12.37 -12.63 -0.35
CA LEU A 93 -13.77 -12.91 -0.72
C LEU A 93 -14.58 -11.65 -0.99
N THR A 94 -14.05 -10.47 -0.65
CA THR A 94 -14.79 -9.20 -0.73
C THR A 94 -14.62 -8.59 -2.12
N PRO A 95 -15.66 -8.60 -2.99
CA PRO A 95 -15.55 -8.11 -4.37
C PRO A 95 -15.27 -6.61 -4.44
N GLU A 96 -15.70 -5.85 -3.42
CA GLU A 96 -15.48 -4.40 -3.27
C GLU A 96 -14.00 -4.02 -3.15
N LEU A 97 -13.19 -4.88 -2.52
CA LEU A 97 -11.73 -4.74 -2.46
C LEU A 97 -11.07 -5.14 -3.80
N GLY A 98 -11.81 -5.85 -4.65
CA GLY A 98 -11.47 -6.24 -6.02
C GLY A 98 -12.00 -5.30 -7.11
N ARG A 99 -12.74 -4.24 -6.78
CA ARG A 99 -13.22 -3.23 -7.77
C ARG A 99 -12.10 -2.39 -8.40
N GLY A 100 -10.85 -2.59 -7.97
CA GLY A 100 -9.67 -2.06 -8.65
C GLY A 100 -9.20 -2.98 -9.78
N SER A 101 -8.32 -2.47 -10.63
CA SER A 101 -7.61 -3.33 -11.58
C SER A 101 -6.50 -4.06 -10.84
N GLU A 102 -6.46 -5.39 -10.96
CA GLU A 102 -5.24 -6.13 -10.64
C GLU A 102 -4.18 -5.82 -11.69
N GLN A 103 -3.00 -5.38 -11.27
CA GLN A 103 -1.89 -5.09 -12.15
C GLN A 103 -0.55 -5.17 -11.41
N THR A 104 0.51 -5.43 -12.16
CA THR A 104 1.88 -5.25 -11.66
C THR A 104 2.25 -3.78 -11.78
N ILE A 105 2.53 -3.13 -10.65
CA ILE A 105 2.96 -1.73 -10.58
C ILE A 105 4.44 -1.63 -10.21
N SER A 106 5.06 -0.50 -10.52
CA SER A 106 6.36 -0.14 -9.96
C SER A 106 6.15 0.70 -8.70
N LEU A 107 6.60 0.22 -7.54
CA LEU A 107 6.34 0.83 -6.23
C LEU A 107 7.65 1.22 -5.51
N SER A 108 7.63 2.36 -4.84
CA SER A 108 8.66 2.84 -3.89
C SER A 108 8.01 3.57 -2.71
N GLU A 109 8.79 3.93 -1.70
CA GLU A 109 8.31 4.77 -0.58
C GLU A 109 7.90 6.19 -0.99
N GLY A 110 8.35 6.67 -2.17
CA GLY A 110 8.05 8.01 -2.66
C GLY A 110 6.83 8.08 -3.59
N GLY A 111 6.38 6.96 -4.13
CA GLY A 111 5.34 6.93 -5.14
C GLY A 111 5.26 5.61 -5.88
N LEU A 112 4.38 5.56 -6.87
CA LEU A 112 4.17 4.39 -7.70
C LEU A 112 3.95 4.77 -9.16
N SER A 113 4.05 3.78 -10.05
CA SER A 113 3.64 3.93 -11.44
C SER A 113 2.78 2.75 -11.87
N PHE A 114 1.69 3.04 -12.59
CA PHE A 114 0.65 2.09 -12.97
C PHE A 114 0.13 2.40 -14.37
N SER A 115 -0.52 1.41 -15.00
CA SER A 115 -1.11 1.57 -16.34
C SER A 115 -2.57 2.03 -16.24
N CYS A 116 -2.95 2.93 -17.13
CA CYS A 116 -4.26 3.58 -17.14
C CYS A 116 -4.75 3.81 -18.58
N ALA A 117 -5.99 3.43 -18.89
CA ALA A 117 -6.59 3.66 -20.21
C ALA A 117 -6.99 5.13 -20.44
N THR A 118 -7.50 5.81 -19.40
CA THR A 118 -7.95 7.19 -19.44
C THR A 118 -7.14 8.03 -18.43
N PRO A 119 -5.90 8.44 -18.81
CA PRO A 119 -4.99 9.07 -17.87
C PRO A 119 -5.52 10.43 -17.39
N PRO A 120 -5.36 10.75 -16.10
CA PRO A 120 -5.62 12.08 -15.58
C PRO A 120 -4.57 13.09 -16.08
N ALA A 121 -4.84 14.39 -15.91
CA ALA A 121 -3.92 15.44 -16.32
C ALA A 121 -2.63 15.46 -15.47
N LEU A 122 -1.52 15.88 -16.09
CA LEU A 122 -0.26 16.11 -15.37
C LEU A 122 -0.47 17.16 -14.27
N GLY A 123 0.07 16.92 -13.07
CA GLY A 123 -0.08 17.79 -11.91
C GLY A 123 -1.38 17.61 -11.13
N SER A 124 -2.34 16.82 -11.63
CA SER A 124 -3.56 16.53 -10.87
C SER A 124 -3.28 15.62 -9.67
N VAL A 125 -4.12 15.75 -8.65
CA VAL A 125 -4.10 14.94 -7.44
C VAL A 125 -5.13 13.83 -7.56
N LEU A 126 -4.70 12.62 -7.22
CA LEU A 126 -5.52 11.43 -7.15
C LEU A 126 -5.66 10.98 -5.70
N ALA A 127 -6.84 10.50 -5.34
CA ALA A 127 -6.98 9.58 -4.21
C ALA A 127 -6.75 8.18 -4.76
N ILE A 128 -5.74 7.48 -4.25
CA ILE A 128 -5.37 6.13 -4.67
C ILE A 128 -5.65 5.17 -3.53
N ARG A 129 -6.34 4.08 -3.85
CA ARG A 129 -6.52 2.93 -2.98
C ARG A 129 -5.87 1.72 -3.64
N MET A 130 -4.92 1.12 -2.95
CA MET A 130 -4.20 -0.08 -3.40
C MET A 130 -4.21 -1.17 -2.34
N THR A 131 -4.29 -2.42 -2.78
CA THR A 131 -4.15 -3.61 -1.94
C THR A 131 -2.90 -4.36 -2.37
N LEU A 132 -1.91 -4.45 -1.48
CA LEU A 132 -0.66 -5.16 -1.72
C LEU A 132 -0.88 -6.67 -1.64
N LEU A 133 -0.52 -7.40 -2.70
CA LEU A 133 -0.66 -8.85 -2.78
C LEU A 133 0.67 -9.57 -2.48
N PRO A 134 0.65 -10.82 -1.98
CA PRO A 134 -0.52 -11.63 -1.61
C PRO A 134 -0.99 -11.40 -0.17
N ALA A 135 -0.45 -10.40 0.54
CA ALA A 135 -0.76 -10.15 1.94
C ALA A 135 -2.14 -9.52 2.19
N TYR A 136 -2.81 -9.03 1.13
CA TYR A 136 -4.08 -8.31 1.18
C TYR A 136 -4.04 -7.09 2.10
N VAL A 137 -2.96 -6.32 2.00
CA VAL A 137 -2.69 -5.14 2.85
C VAL A 137 -3.16 -3.89 2.11
N GLY A 138 -4.25 -3.28 2.60
CA GLY A 138 -4.86 -2.08 1.99
C GLY A 138 -4.17 -0.77 2.40
N ILE A 139 -3.90 0.10 1.43
CA ILE A 139 -3.34 1.44 1.59
C ILE A 139 -4.17 2.45 0.80
N ALA A 140 -4.52 3.57 1.44
CA ALA A 140 -5.18 4.70 0.82
C ALA A 140 -4.31 5.94 1.00
N VAL A 141 -4.03 6.65 -0.09
CA VAL A 141 -3.09 7.77 -0.10
C VAL A 141 -3.48 8.78 -1.18
N TYR A 142 -3.15 10.06 -0.95
CA TYR A 142 -3.16 11.04 -2.02
C TYR A 142 -1.88 10.94 -2.84
N ALA A 143 -1.95 11.20 -4.15
CA ALA A 143 -0.76 11.25 -4.97
C ALA A 143 -0.90 12.23 -6.14
N SER A 144 0.16 12.98 -6.41
CA SER A 144 0.25 13.91 -7.54
C SER A 144 0.77 13.20 -8.78
N VAL A 145 0.14 13.44 -9.93
CA VAL A 145 0.63 12.95 -11.24
C VAL A 145 1.87 13.73 -11.65
N VAL A 146 3.01 13.03 -11.75
CA VAL A 146 4.31 13.65 -12.08
C VAL A 146 4.85 13.26 -13.44
N LYS A 147 4.32 12.20 -14.05
CA LYS A 147 4.72 11.76 -15.38
C LYS A 147 3.61 10.98 -16.08
N LEU A 148 3.45 11.22 -17.38
CA LEU A 148 2.58 10.47 -18.27
C LEU A 148 3.42 9.98 -19.46
N VAL A 149 3.42 8.68 -19.72
CA VAL A 149 4.11 8.08 -20.86
C VAL A 149 3.12 7.22 -21.65
N PRO A 150 2.70 7.65 -22.84
CA PRO A 150 1.83 6.84 -23.70
C PRO A 150 2.51 5.52 -24.09
N GLU A 151 1.74 4.44 -24.09
CA GLU A 151 2.18 3.10 -24.49
C GLU A 151 1.57 2.71 -25.84
N ARG A 152 2.24 1.81 -26.56
CA ARG A 152 1.76 1.33 -27.87
C ARG A 152 0.43 0.57 -27.78
N SER A 153 0.10 0.02 -26.63
CA SER A 153 -1.16 -0.65 -26.31
C SER A 153 -2.36 0.29 -26.25
N GLY A 154 -2.15 1.62 -26.31
CA GLY A 154 -3.20 2.62 -26.13
C GLY A 154 -3.46 3.01 -24.67
N SER A 155 -2.82 2.31 -23.72
CA SER A 155 -2.73 2.74 -22.32
C SER A 155 -1.68 3.83 -22.14
N THR A 156 -1.71 4.49 -20.99
CA THR A 156 -0.68 5.43 -20.55
C THR A 156 -0.12 4.96 -19.22
N HIS A 157 1.21 4.94 -19.13
CA HIS A 157 1.91 4.73 -17.89
C HIS A 157 1.90 6.02 -17.08
N VAL A 158 1.26 5.99 -15.91
CA VAL A 158 1.08 7.13 -15.01
C VAL A 158 2.02 6.97 -13.82
N SER A 159 2.97 7.88 -13.64
CA SER A 159 3.78 7.95 -12.42
C SER A 159 3.24 9.01 -11.49
N VAL A 160 3.12 8.66 -10.21
CA VAL A 160 2.64 9.55 -9.16
C VAL A 160 3.60 9.60 -8.00
N ASN A 161 3.65 10.74 -7.32
CA ASN A 161 4.34 10.91 -6.04
C ASN A 161 3.33 10.95 -4.91
N PHE A 162 3.58 10.22 -3.83
CA PHE A 162 2.69 10.23 -2.66
C PHE A 162 2.67 11.59 -1.97
N GLU A 163 1.50 11.99 -1.53
CA GLU A 163 1.25 13.19 -0.75
C GLU A 163 0.77 12.83 0.65
N ARG A 164 1.43 13.39 1.67
CA ARG A 164 1.07 13.23 3.09
C ARG A 164 0.88 11.75 3.50
N LEU A 165 1.74 10.88 2.98
CA LEU A 165 1.76 9.47 3.36
C LEU A 165 2.00 9.36 4.87
N GLN A 166 1.06 8.73 5.58
CA GLN A 166 1.16 8.50 7.02
C GLN A 166 2.33 7.56 7.33
N ASP A 167 2.97 7.74 8.48
CA ASP A 167 4.15 6.94 8.87
C ASP A 167 3.85 5.44 8.93
N ALA A 168 2.66 5.06 9.40
CA ALA A 168 2.21 3.68 9.41
C ALA A 168 2.16 3.08 7.99
N ASP A 169 1.59 3.80 7.03
CA ASP A 169 1.55 3.36 5.62
C ASP A 169 2.92 3.36 4.96
N ARG A 170 3.76 4.36 5.27
CA ARG A 170 5.16 4.41 4.82
C ARG A 170 5.92 3.17 5.26
N GLN A 171 5.79 2.78 6.53
CA GLN A 171 6.48 1.61 7.06
C GLN A 171 5.96 0.31 6.42
N ILE A 172 4.66 0.24 6.12
CA ILE A 172 4.08 -0.88 5.37
C ILE A 172 4.69 -0.97 3.96
N ILE A 173 4.76 0.14 3.23
CA ILE A 173 5.35 0.17 1.88
C ILE A 173 6.83 -0.21 1.93
N ALA A 174 7.61 0.40 2.81
CA ALA A 174 9.04 0.11 2.96
C ALA A 174 9.29 -1.38 3.22
N ARG A 175 8.53 -1.97 4.15
CA ARG A 175 8.60 -3.40 4.48
C ARG A 175 8.25 -4.27 3.28
N HIS A 176 7.20 -3.91 2.54
CA HIS A 176 6.79 -4.66 1.35
C HIS A 176 7.86 -4.60 0.25
N VAL A 177 8.38 -3.41 -0.05
CA VAL A 177 9.47 -3.21 -1.03
C VAL A 177 10.68 -4.10 -0.68
N MET A 178 11.10 -4.07 0.59
CA MET A 178 12.21 -4.90 1.07
C MET A 178 11.93 -6.41 0.93
N GLN A 179 10.72 -6.86 1.25
CA GLN A 179 10.33 -8.27 1.11
C GLN A 179 10.35 -8.74 -0.35
N VAL A 180 9.84 -7.91 -1.28
CA VAL A 180 9.85 -8.24 -2.71
C VAL A 180 11.29 -8.29 -3.23
N GLN A 181 12.12 -7.30 -2.88
CA GLN A 181 13.54 -7.27 -3.25
C GLN A 181 14.28 -8.53 -2.79
N MET A 182 14.12 -8.94 -1.53
CA MET A 182 14.74 -10.15 -1.01
C MET A 182 14.28 -11.41 -1.73
N ALA A 183 12.99 -11.49 -2.10
CA ALA A 183 12.44 -12.62 -2.84
C ALA A 183 13.02 -12.70 -4.27
N GLU A 184 13.21 -11.57 -4.94
CA GLU A 184 13.83 -11.50 -6.27
C GLU A 184 15.30 -11.93 -6.24
N GLN A 185 16.06 -11.50 -5.23
CA GLN A 185 17.46 -11.90 -5.05
C GLN A 185 17.60 -13.41 -4.86
N ARG A 186 16.73 -14.03 -4.05
CA ARG A 186 16.71 -15.49 -3.84
C ARG A 186 16.42 -16.26 -5.14
N LYS A 187 15.50 -15.77 -5.96
CA LYS A 187 15.18 -16.38 -7.27
C LYS A 187 16.32 -16.28 -8.27
N LYS A 188 17.13 -15.22 -8.20
CA LYS A 188 18.33 -15.04 -9.05
C LYS A 188 19.49 -15.94 -8.59
N GLY A 189 19.76 -15.99 -7.28
CA GLY A 189 20.85 -16.81 -6.72
C GLY A 189 20.59 -18.32 -6.65
N GLY A 190 19.35 -18.78 -6.82
CA GLY A 190 19.01 -20.21 -6.91
C GLY A 190 18.94 -20.77 -8.34
N ARG A 191 19.37 -19.98 -9.34
CA ARG A 191 19.45 -20.36 -10.77
C ARG A 191 20.88 -20.55 -11.26
N GLU A 192 21.87 -20.43 -10.36
CA GLU A 192 23.29 -20.77 -10.56
C GLU A 192 23.58 -22.10 -9.86
#